data_AF-A0A661FIT7-F1
#
_entry.id   AF-A0A661FIT7-F1
#
_cell.length_a   1.000
_cell.length_b   1.000
_cell.length_c   1.000
_cell.angle_alpha   90.00
_cell.angle_beta   90.00
_cell.angle_gamma   90.00
#
_symmetry.space_group_name_H-M   'P 1'
#
loop_
_entity.id
_entity.type
_entity.pdbx_description
1 polymer ?
#
loop_
_entity_poly.entity_id
_entity_poly.type
_entity_poly.pdbx_seq_one_letter_code
_entity_poly.pdbx_strand_id
1 'polypeptide(L)'
;MIFNDFRKAKQKSRNWRKSNKIIVATQGVFDILHFAHINYLAIAAKQGQKLIVAMDSDKRVRIRKGPDRPIQRWAIRSAQLDALGFIDAIFPKRHFVSNMFYAINIKPHVLVISVDSLFDDTDIRALTSRGVFVICLPRDPNISTTQLIYESKKRNKTLQQIRSLSRRPHRKHR
;
A
#
# COMPACT_ATOMS: atom_id res chain seq x y z
N MET A 1 7.36 13.34 -4.58
CA MET A 1 7.39 13.22 -6.08
C MET A 1 6.23 12.35 -6.56
N ILE A 2 5.00 12.83 -6.39
CA ILE A 2 3.78 12.12 -6.76
C ILE A 2 3.46 12.38 -8.24
N PHE A 3 3.24 11.32 -9.02
CA PHE A 3 2.83 11.41 -10.41
C PHE A 3 1.34 11.10 -10.54
N ASN A 4 0.62 11.95 -11.29
CA ASN A 4 -0.79 11.72 -11.60
C ASN A 4 -1.00 10.79 -12.80
N ASP A 5 0.08 10.38 -13.48
CA ASP A 5 0.02 9.57 -14.71
C ASP A 5 1.12 8.50 -14.73
N PHE A 6 0.72 7.29 -15.11
CA PHE A 6 1.57 6.15 -15.37
C PHE A 6 2.66 6.44 -16.41
N ARG A 7 2.38 7.24 -17.45
CA ARG A 7 3.38 7.58 -18.48
C ARG A 7 4.58 8.31 -17.86
N LYS A 8 4.32 9.23 -16.93
CA LYS A 8 5.37 9.98 -16.20
C LYS A 8 6.19 9.04 -15.32
N ALA A 9 5.54 8.13 -14.60
CA ALA A 9 6.21 7.10 -13.81
C ALA A 9 7.12 6.18 -14.66
N LYS A 10 6.62 5.73 -15.82
CA LYS A 10 7.39 4.94 -16.79
C LYS A 10 8.60 5.72 -17.32
N GLN A 11 8.41 6.99 -17.67
CA GLN A 11 9.52 7.84 -18.13
C GLN A 11 10.56 8.06 -17.02
N LYS A 12 10.12 8.26 -15.78
CA LYS A 12 11.03 8.41 -14.63
C LYS A 12 11.87 7.15 -14.42
N SER A 13 11.24 5.97 -14.45
CA SER A 13 11.96 4.69 -14.38
C SER A 13 12.99 4.54 -15.51
N ARG A 14 12.62 4.88 -16.74
CA ARG A 14 13.57 4.88 -17.88
C ARG A 14 14.77 5.78 -17.66
N ASN A 15 14.55 6.99 -17.13
CA ASN A 15 15.64 7.92 -16.85
C ASN A 15 16.57 7.37 -15.75
N TRP A 16 16.03 6.77 -14.69
CA TRP A 16 16.83 6.11 -13.67
C TRP A 16 17.66 4.95 -14.21
N ARG A 17 17.10 4.14 -15.11
CA ARG A 17 17.86 3.08 -15.80
C ARG A 17 19.00 3.65 -16.63
N LYS A 18 18.76 4.72 -17.39
CA LYS A 18 19.82 5.40 -18.18
C LYS A 18 20.93 5.97 -17.29
N SER A 19 20.60 6.33 -16.05
CA SER A 19 21.57 6.78 -15.05
C SER A 19 22.12 5.62 -14.18
N ASN A 20 22.02 4.38 -14.64
CA ASN A 20 22.52 3.17 -13.97
C ASN A 20 22.05 3.02 -12.51
N LYS A 21 20.83 3.47 -12.19
CA LYS A 21 20.25 3.29 -10.85
C LYS A 21 19.55 1.95 -10.74
N ILE A 22 19.73 1.29 -9.59
CA ILE A 22 18.97 0.10 -9.21
C ILE A 22 17.57 0.53 -8.79
N ILE A 23 16.57 0.04 -9.52
CA ILE A 23 15.16 0.42 -9.36
C ILE A 23 14.42 -0.70 -8.65
N VAL A 24 13.81 -0.37 -7.52
CA VAL A 24 12.90 -1.23 -6.80
C VAL A 24 11.47 -0.79 -7.08
N ALA A 25 10.62 -1.74 -7.40
CA ALA A 25 9.19 -1.54 -7.57
C ALA A 25 8.42 -2.26 -6.48
N THR A 26 7.34 -1.65 -6.02
CA THR A 26 6.31 -2.36 -5.24
C THR A 26 4.91 -1.81 -5.54
N GLN A 27 3.88 -2.47 -5.05
CA GLN A 27 2.50 -2.05 -5.21
C GLN A 27 1.69 -2.33 -3.96
N GLY A 28 0.58 -1.61 -3.79
CA GLY A 28 -0.30 -1.86 -2.66
C GLY A 28 -1.41 -0.82 -2.49
N VAL A 29 -2.25 -1.06 -1.49
CA VAL A 29 -3.31 -0.12 -1.11
C VAL A 29 -2.77 0.94 -0.17
N PHE A 30 -2.07 0.52 0.90
CA PHE A 30 -1.59 1.42 1.96
C PHE A 30 -2.73 2.28 2.57
N ASP A 31 -3.87 1.64 2.88
CA ASP A 31 -5.03 2.28 3.53
C ASP A 31 -4.82 2.31 5.04
N ILE A 32 -4.96 3.48 5.68
CA ILE A 32 -4.57 3.73 7.08
C ILE A 32 -3.13 3.27 7.32
N LEU A 33 -2.19 4.16 7.07
CA LEU A 33 -0.77 3.87 7.24
C LEU A 33 -0.46 3.45 8.69
N HIS A 34 0.29 2.36 8.84
CA HIS A 34 0.67 1.77 10.13
C HIS A 34 2.05 1.11 10.02
N PHE A 35 2.60 0.66 11.14
CA PHE A 35 3.95 0.12 11.24
C PHE A 35 4.25 -0.96 10.19
N ALA A 36 3.38 -1.97 10.02
CA ALA A 36 3.63 -3.02 9.04
C ALA A 36 3.76 -2.50 7.59
N HIS A 37 3.01 -1.46 7.19
CA HIS A 37 3.20 -0.81 5.88
C HIS A 37 4.55 -0.09 5.79
N ILE A 38 4.92 0.66 6.84
CA ILE A 38 6.18 1.41 6.88
C ILE A 38 7.36 0.45 6.82
N ASN A 39 7.34 -0.61 7.63
CA ASN A 39 8.38 -1.64 7.65
C ASN A 39 8.50 -2.35 6.29
N TYR A 40 7.37 -2.76 5.69
CA TYR A 40 7.35 -3.35 4.35
C TYR A 40 8.00 -2.43 3.30
N LEU A 41 7.62 -1.15 3.29
CA LEU A 41 8.16 -0.17 2.34
C LEU A 41 9.64 0.14 2.62
N ALA A 42 10.07 0.16 3.87
CA ALA A 42 11.46 0.36 4.26
C ALA A 42 12.34 -0.83 3.83
N ILE A 43 11.86 -2.07 4.02
CA ILE A 43 12.55 -3.26 3.51
C ILE A 43 12.66 -3.20 1.99
N ALA A 44 11.59 -2.79 1.30
CA ALA A 44 11.61 -2.62 -0.15
C ALA A 44 12.63 -1.55 -0.59
N ALA A 45 12.64 -0.38 0.06
CA ALA A 45 13.58 0.71 -0.25
C ALA A 45 15.04 0.28 -0.16
N LYS A 46 15.38 -0.61 0.79
CA LYS A 46 16.73 -1.14 0.97
C LYS A 46 17.22 -2.07 -0.15
N GLN A 47 16.34 -2.52 -1.05
CA GLN A 47 16.71 -3.43 -2.14
C GLN A 47 17.30 -2.72 -3.37
N GLY A 48 17.51 -1.40 -3.29
CA GLY A 48 18.06 -0.63 -4.40
C GLY A 48 18.21 0.84 -4.07
N GLN A 49 18.26 1.67 -5.11
CA GLN A 49 18.57 3.10 -4.99
C GLN A 49 17.36 4.00 -5.30
N LYS A 50 16.36 3.45 -5.99
CA LYS A 50 15.14 4.16 -6.38
C LYS A 50 13.91 3.32 -6.13
N LEU A 51 13.06 3.73 -5.18
CA LEU A 51 11.81 3.05 -4.89
C LEU A 51 10.64 3.71 -5.63
N ILE A 52 9.97 2.93 -6.48
CA ILE A 52 8.73 3.32 -7.14
C ILE A 52 7.54 2.49 -6.62
N VAL A 53 6.50 3.20 -6.19
CA VAL A 53 5.29 2.61 -5.60
C VAL A 53 4.10 2.83 -6.51
N ALA A 54 3.56 1.74 -7.05
CA ALA A 54 2.27 1.74 -7.74
C ALA A 54 1.13 1.58 -6.72
N MET A 55 0.52 2.69 -6.31
CA MET A 55 -0.52 2.68 -5.30
C MET A 55 -1.91 2.51 -5.92
N ASP A 56 -2.68 1.54 -5.43
CA ASP A 56 -4.02 1.25 -5.96
C ASP A 56 -4.93 2.49 -5.87
N SER A 57 -5.55 2.85 -6.99
CA SER A 57 -6.58 3.89 -7.07
C SER A 57 -7.84 3.53 -6.28
N ASP A 58 -8.58 4.52 -5.79
CA ASP A 58 -9.78 4.29 -4.96
C ASP A 58 -10.79 3.35 -5.65
N LYS A 59 -11.02 3.51 -6.96
CA LYS A 59 -11.91 2.63 -7.74
C LYS A 59 -11.41 1.18 -7.76
N ARG A 60 -10.10 0.97 -7.92
CA ARG A 60 -9.51 -0.38 -7.92
C ARG A 60 -9.65 -1.05 -6.56
N VAL A 61 -9.46 -0.29 -5.49
CA VAL A 61 -9.63 -0.80 -4.12
C VAL A 61 -11.08 -1.17 -3.88
N ARG A 62 -12.05 -0.33 -4.28
CA ARG A 62 -13.49 -0.63 -4.16
C ARG A 62 -13.88 -1.93 -4.85
N ILE A 63 -13.43 -2.12 -6.09
CA ILE A 63 -13.71 -3.35 -6.87
C ILE A 63 -13.19 -4.59 -6.14
N ARG A 64 -12.00 -4.50 -5.51
CA ARG A 64 -11.34 -5.65 -4.89
C ARG A 64 -11.75 -5.92 -3.45
N LYS A 65 -12.08 -4.88 -2.68
CA LYS A 65 -12.28 -4.96 -1.22
C LYS A 65 -13.69 -4.55 -0.77
N GLY A 66 -14.56 -4.15 -1.69
CA GLY A 66 -15.92 -3.68 -1.40
C GLY A 66 -16.05 -2.15 -1.33
N PRO A 67 -17.29 -1.65 -1.32
CA PRO A 67 -17.59 -0.22 -1.48
C PRO A 67 -17.02 0.67 -0.36
N ASP A 68 -16.88 0.13 0.84
CA ASP A 68 -16.38 0.86 2.03
C ASP A 68 -14.86 1.06 2.04
N ARG A 69 -14.15 0.61 1.00
CA ARG A 69 -12.69 0.68 0.89
C ARG A 69 -12.25 1.43 -0.36
N PRO A 70 -11.19 2.26 -0.30
CA PRO A 70 -10.36 2.54 0.86
C PRO A 70 -11.05 3.52 1.80
N ILE A 71 -10.65 3.53 3.07
CA ILE A 71 -11.11 4.55 4.03
C ILE A 71 -10.47 5.90 3.70
N GLN A 72 -9.17 5.90 3.45
CA GLN A 72 -8.46 7.09 3.03
C GLN A 72 -8.40 7.16 1.50
N ARG A 73 -8.84 8.29 0.95
CA ARG A 73 -8.76 8.57 -0.49
C ARG A 73 -7.31 8.54 -0.96
N TRP A 74 -7.12 8.27 -2.24
CA TRP A 74 -5.79 8.16 -2.86
C TRP A 74 -4.88 9.35 -2.54
N ALA A 75 -5.40 10.57 -2.57
CA ALA A 75 -4.62 11.79 -2.28
C ALA A 75 -4.02 11.79 -0.86
N ILE A 76 -4.76 11.31 0.14
CA ILE A 76 -4.28 11.23 1.53
C ILE A 76 -3.22 10.14 1.63
N ARG A 77 -3.51 8.94 1.10
CA ARG A 77 -2.57 7.81 1.15
C ARG A 77 -1.26 8.15 0.44
N SER A 78 -1.30 8.81 -0.71
CA SER A 78 -0.10 9.15 -1.48
C SER A 78 0.73 10.22 -0.78
N ALA A 79 0.09 11.22 -0.17
CA ALA A 79 0.78 12.23 0.64
C ALA A 79 1.47 11.60 1.87
N GLN A 80 0.80 10.67 2.57
CA GLN A 80 1.39 9.94 3.68
C GLN A 80 2.62 9.11 3.27
N LEU A 81 2.55 8.46 2.10
CA LEU A 81 3.70 7.74 1.56
C LEU A 81 4.84 8.69 1.16
N ASP A 82 4.54 9.81 0.50
CA ASP A 82 5.56 10.78 0.09
C ASP A 82 6.32 11.37 1.30
N ALA A 83 5.61 11.55 2.42
CA ALA A 83 6.18 12.04 3.67
C ALA A 83 7.19 11.08 4.35
N LEU A 84 7.27 9.81 3.93
CA LEU A 84 8.24 8.86 4.50
C LEU A 84 9.69 9.14 4.06
N GLY A 85 9.90 9.97 3.04
CA GLY A 85 11.22 10.46 2.64
C GLY A 85 12.11 9.46 1.87
N PHE A 86 11.81 8.16 1.90
CA PHE A 86 12.56 7.12 1.18
C PHE A 86 11.83 6.56 -0.06
N ILE A 87 10.71 7.18 -0.46
CA ILE A 87 9.97 6.82 -1.68
C ILE A 87 10.26 7.85 -2.76
N ASP A 88 10.84 7.42 -3.88
CA ASP A 88 11.25 8.32 -4.97
C ASP A 88 10.14 8.63 -5.97
N ALA A 89 9.14 7.75 -6.09
CA ALA A 89 8.04 7.94 -7.02
C ALA A 89 6.78 7.20 -6.57
N ILE A 90 5.63 7.89 -6.63
CA ILE A 90 4.31 7.30 -6.36
C ILE A 90 3.41 7.60 -7.54
N PHE A 91 2.61 6.63 -7.98
CA PHE A 91 1.63 6.87 -9.04
C PHE A 91 0.38 5.99 -8.88
N PRO A 92 -0.78 6.40 -9.44
CA PRO A 92 -2.02 5.65 -9.31
C PRO A 92 -2.03 4.42 -10.23
N LYS A 93 -2.19 3.23 -9.63
CA LYS A 93 -2.51 2.01 -10.35
C LYS A 93 -4.03 1.91 -10.56
N ARG A 94 -4.45 2.09 -11.81
CA ARG A 94 -5.87 2.10 -12.20
C ARG A 94 -6.45 0.69 -12.22
N HIS A 95 -7.76 0.58 -12.09
CA HIS A 95 -8.49 -0.70 -12.01
C HIS A 95 -8.25 -1.64 -13.20
N PHE A 96 -8.14 -1.13 -14.43
CA PHE A 96 -7.86 -1.92 -15.64
C PHE A 96 -6.38 -2.28 -15.83
N VAL A 97 -5.48 -1.80 -14.98
CA VAL A 97 -4.04 -2.11 -15.08
C VAL A 97 -3.74 -3.41 -14.32
N SER A 98 -3.31 -4.45 -15.03
CA SER A 98 -2.91 -5.70 -14.40
C SER A 98 -1.58 -5.57 -13.63
N ASN A 99 -1.31 -6.52 -12.74
CA ASN A 99 -0.05 -6.60 -12.01
C ASN A 99 1.14 -6.78 -12.95
N MET A 100 0.99 -7.68 -13.93
CA MET A 100 1.99 -7.94 -14.95
C MET A 100 2.24 -6.74 -15.86
N PHE A 101 1.18 -6.07 -16.33
CA PHE A 101 1.32 -4.87 -17.17
C PHE A 101 2.16 -3.80 -16.47
N TYR A 102 1.90 -3.58 -15.17
CA TYR A 102 2.70 -2.68 -14.35
C TYR A 102 4.18 -3.08 -14.33
N ALA A 103 4.48 -4.31 -13.93
CA ALA A 103 5.85 -4.77 -13.73
C ALA A 103 6.67 -4.74 -15.05
N ILE A 104 6.10 -5.23 -16.15
CA ILE A 104 6.75 -5.27 -17.47
C ILE A 104 7.06 -3.85 -18.00
N ASN A 105 6.20 -2.87 -17.72
CA ASN A 105 6.37 -1.53 -18.26
C ASN A 105 7.26 -0.63 -17.41
N ILE A 106 7.24 -0.79 -16.08
CA ILE A 106 8.17 -0.10 -15.19
C ILE A 106 9.58 -0.67 -15.32
N LYS A 107 9.71 -1.97 -15.64
CA LYS A 107 10.99 -2.66 -15.81
C LYS A 107 11.95 -2.47 -14.61
N PRO A 108 11.48 -2.75 -13.37
CA PRO A 108 12.34 -2.66 -12.20
C PRO A 108 13.46 -3.71 -12.27
N HIS A 109 14.51 -3.49 -11.48
CA HIS A 109 15.52 -4.52 -11.25
C HIS A 109 15.06 -5.46 -10.13
N VAL A 110 14.41 -4.90 -9.12
CA VAL A 110 13.81 -5.66 -8.00
C VAL A 110 12.33 -5.36 -7.91
N LEU A 111 11.50 -6.39 -7.84
CA LEU A 111 10.07 -6.28 -7.54
C LEU A 111 9.81 -6.87 -6.15
N VAL A 112 9.38 -6.04 -5.22
CA VAL A 112 9.02 -6.47 -3.86
C VAL A 112 7.51 -6.63 -3.79
N ILE A 113 7.06 -7.82 -3.40
CA ILE A 113 5.65 -8.20 -3.24
C ILE A 113 5.41 -8.78 -1.86
N SER A 114 4.16 -8.78 -1.42
CA SER A 114 3.70 -9.52 -0.24
C SER A 114 3.18 -10.89 -0.67
N VAL A 115 3.22 -11.86 0.25
CA VAL A 115 2.57 -13.17 0.09
C VAL A 115 1.09 -13.10 -0.29
N ASP A 116 0.39 -12.01 0.05
CA ASP A 116 -1.02 -11.78 -0.29
C ASP A 116 -1.20 -11.04 -1.64
N SER A 117 -0.14 -10.92 -2.43
CA SER A 117 -0.21 -10.27 -3.74
C SER A 117 -0.93 -11.14 -4.77
N LEU A 118 -1.46 -10.52 -5.83
CA LEU A 118 -2.06 -11.24 -6.96
C LEU A 118 -1.03 -11.60 -8.04
N PHE A 119 0.24 -11.83 -7.66
CA PHE A 119 1.23 -12.40 -8.56
C PHE A 119 1.32 -13.88 -8.24
N ASP A 120 1.03 -14.73 -9.22
CA ASP A 120 1.20 -16.17 -9.09
C ASP A 120 2.59 -16.63 -9.52
N ASP A 121 2.87 -17.93 -9.39
CA ASP A 121 4.18 -18.48 -9.76
C ASP A 121 4.50 -18.32 -11.25
N THR A 122 3.49 -18.29 -12.11
CA THR A 122 3.66 -18.09 -13.55
C THR A 122 4.09 -16.65 -13.83
N ASP A 123 3.47 -15.69 -13.16
CA ASP A 123 3.85 -14.30 -13.21
C ASP A 123 5.30 -14.10 -12.71
N ILE A 124 5.65 -14.70 -11.58
CA ILE A 124 6.98 -14.60 -10.99
C ILE A 124 8.03 -15.17 -11.96
N ARG A 125 7.82 -16.38 -12.49
CA ARG A 125 8.72 -16.98 -13.49
C ARG A 125 8.88 -16.09 -14.71
N ALA A 126 7.78 -15.57 -15.25
CA ALA A 126 7.80 -14.69 -16.42
C ALA A 126 8.60 -13.40 -16.18
N LEU A 127 8.56 -12.84 -14.96
CA LEU A 127 9.34 -11.66 -14.58
C LEU A 127 10.82 -12.00 -14.37
N THR A 128 11.13 -13.10 -13.70
CA THR A 128 12.50 -13.57 -13.49
C THR A 128 13.22 -13.85 -14.80
N SER A 129 12.55 -14.50 -15.77
CA SER A 129 13.10 -14.71 -17.12
C SER A 129 13.37 -13.41 -17.89
N ARG A 130 12.82 -12.27 -17.44
CA ARG A 130 13.07 -10.93 -17.98
C ARG A 130 14.13 -10.15 -17.18
N GLY A 131 14.82 -10.82 -16.25
CA GLY A 131 15.86 -10.22 -15.42
C GLY A 131 15.33 -9.38 -14.25
N VAL A 132 14.08 -9.59 -13.83
CA VAL A 132 13.53 -8.95 -12.62
C VAL A 132 13.75 -9.87 -11.43
N PHE A 133 14.44 -9.40 -10.40
CA PHE A 133 14.56 -10.13 -9.14
C PHE A 133 13.29 -9.92 -8.30
N VAL A 134 12.56 -10.99 -7.99
CA VAL A 134 11.31 -10.90 -7.23
C VAL A 134 11.55 -11.32 -5.78
N ILE A 135 11.22 -10.44 -4.83
CA ILE A 135 11.29 -10.70 -3.40
C ILE A 135 9.87 -10.75 -2.85
N CYS A 136 9.50 -11.89 -2.26
CA CYS A 136 8.22 -12.07 -1.58
C CYS A 136 8.42 -11.91 -0.07
N LEU A 137 7.79 -10.90 0.53
CA LEU A 137 7.85 -10.64 1.96
C LEU A 137 6.62 -11.24 2.67
N PRO A 138 6.81 -11.85 3.86
CA PRO A 138 5.69 -12.33 4.65
C PRO A 138 4.84 -11.14 5.14
N ARG A 139 3.54 -11.40 5.36
CA ARG A 139 2.68 -10.45 6.07
C ARG A 139 2.83 -10.64 7.57
N ASP A 140 2.91 -9.53 8.30
CA ASP A 140 2.75 -9.55 9.75
C ASP A 140 1.29 -9.93 10.10
N PRO A 141 1.04 -11.09 10.76
CA PRO A 141 -0.30 -11.52 11.08
C PRO A 141 -0.97 -10.65 12.14
N ASN A 142 -0.19 -9.94 12.96
CA ASN A 142 -0.67 -9.22 14.14
C ASN A 142 -1.12 -7.78 13.85
N ILE A 143 -0.81 -7.25 12.66
CA ILE A 143 -1.10 -5.86 12.29
C ILE A 143 -1.69 -5.79 10.89
N SER A 144 -2.95 -5.35 10.79
CA SER A 144 -3.59 -5.02 9.52
C SER A 144 -4.54 -3.83 9.65
N THR A 145 -4.77 -3.12 8.55
CA THR A 145 -5.79 -2.06 8.49
C THR A 145 -7.15 -2.54 9.02
N THR A 146 -7.61 -3.73 8.61
CA THR A 146 -8.90 -4.30 9.03
C THR A 146 -8.95 -4.50 10.54
N GLN A 147 -7.88 -5.03 11.13
CA GLN A 147 -7.78 -5.23 12.57
C GLN A 147 -7.77 -3.90 13.32
N LEU A 148 -6.99 -2.90 12.88
CA LEU A 148 -6.96 -1.57 13.50
C LEU A 148 -8.34 -0.91 13.53
N ILE A 149 -9.10 -1.03 12.43
CA ILE A 149 -10.47 -0.49 12.36
C ILE A 149 -11.40 -1.25 13.28
N TYR A 150 -11.32 -2.58 13.29
CA TYR A 150 -12.13 -3.41 14.16
C TYR A 150 -11.91 -3.06 15.63
N GLU A 151 -10.65 -2.93 16.05
CA GLU A 151 -10.29 -2.52 17.42
C GLU A 151 -10.75 -1.11 17.76
N SER A 152 -10.66 -0.17 16.82
CA SER A 152 -11.16 1.21 17.00
C SER A 152 -12.69 1.22 17.18
N LYS A 153 -13.43 0.48 16.35
CA LYS A 153 -14.89 0.33 16.47
C LYS A 153 -15.28 -0.32 17.80
N LYS A 154 -14.58 -1.37 18.23
CA LYS A 154 -14.80 -2.05 19.52
C LYS A 154 -14.60 -1.09 20.69
N ARG A 155 -13.49 -0.34 20.71
CA ARG A 155 -13.20 0.68 21.73
C ARG A 155 -14.30 1.75 21.80
N ASN A 156 -14.74 2.27 20.66
CA ASN A 156 -15.84 3.26 20.62
C ASN A 156 -17.15 2.71 21.19
N LYS A 157 -17.51 1.46 20.87
CA LYS A 157 -18.71 0.81 21.43
C LYS A 157 -18.61 0.65 22.94
N THR A 158 -17.46 0.24 23.46
CA THR A 158 -17.21 0.13 24.90
C THR A 158 -17.31 1.49 25.60
N LEU A 159 -16.71 2.54 25.02
CA LEU A 159 -16.80 3.91 25.57
C LEU A 159 -18.23 4.44 25.59
N GLN A 160 -19.03 4.16 24.56
CA GLN A 160 -20.44 4.51 24.52
C GLN A 160 -21.25 3.78 25.61
N GLN A 161 -20.98 2.50 25.86
CA GLN A 161 -21.61 1.73 26.94
C GLN A 161 -21.24 2.27 28.33
N ILE A 162 -19.97 2.63 28.56
CA ILE A 162 -19.54 3.23 29.84
C ILE A 162 -20.23 4.59 30.05
N ARG A 163 -20.32 5.42 29.00
CA ARG A 163 -21.02 6.72 29.04
C ARG A 163 -22.53 6.59 29.28
N SER A 164 -23.17 5.52 28.78
CA SER A 164 -24.60 5.30 29.04
C SER A 164 -24.86 4.78 30.46
N LEU A 165 -23.93 4.01 31.03
CA LEU A 165 -24.02 3.52 32.41
C LEU A 165 -23.77 4.62 33.46
N SER A 166 -22.90 5.58 33.15
CA SER A 166 -22.57 6.73 34.03
C SER A 166 -23.62 7.85 34.02
N ARG A 167 -24.65 7.76 33.17
CA ARG A 167 -25.78 8.73 33.09
C ARG A 167 -27.03 8.32 33.88
N ARG A 168 -26.95 7.33 34.78
CA ARG A 168 -28.10 6.98 35.64
C ARG A 168 -28.39 8.12 36.63
N PRO A 169 -29.63 8.61 36.73
CA PRO A 169 -29.95 9.76 37.58
C PRO A 169 -29.80 9.38 39.06
N HIS A 170 -29.18 10.26 39.84
CA HIS A 170 -29.23 10.19 41.30
C HIS A 170 -30.69 10.09 41.74
N ARG A 171 -31.10 8.91 42.24
CA ARG A 171 -32.35 8.75 42.99
C ARG A 171 -32.22 9.67 44.20
N LYS A 172 -33.00 10.76 44.20
CA LYS A 172 -33.27 11.53 45.41
C LYS A 172 -33.94 10.58 46.40
N HIS A 173 -33.20 10.18 47.43
CA HIS A 173 -33.80 9.55 48.60
C HIS A 173 -34.68 10.59 49.30
N ARG A 174 -35.98 10.28 49.36
CA ARG A 174 -36.93 10.90 50.29
C ARG A 174 -36.70 10.34 51.68
#